data_AF-A0A532ENR4-F1
#
_entry.id   AF-A0A532ENR4-F1
#
_cell.length_a   1.000
_cell.length_b   1.000
_cell.length_c   1.000
_cell.angle_alpha   90.00
_cell.angle_beta   90.00
_cell.angle_gamma   90.00
#
_symmetry.space_group_name_H-M   'P 1'
#
loop_
_entity.id
_entity.type
_entity.pdbx_description
1 polymer ?
#
loop_
_entity_poly.entity_id
_entity_poly.type
_entity_poly.pdbx_seq_one_letter_code
_entity_poly.pdbx_strand_id
1 'polypeptide(L)'
;MPTISGSRTTSQRKKKRSKKSFVLDASLKRRFQTRLLKWYGKHGRDLPWRKTSDPYHILVSEVMLQQTQVDRVIPKYHEFLDRYPSFEELADAPVSDVKKTWYPLGYNIRP
;
A
#
# COMPACT_ATOMS: atom_id res chain seq x y z
N MET A 1 -59.29 11.97 42.23
CA MET A 1 -59.48 10.79 43.09
C MET A 1 -60.42 9.83 42.37
N PRO A 2 -60.26 8.50 42.39
CA PRO A 2 -59.10 7.62 42.69
C PRO A 2 -58.63 6.86 41.41
N THR A 3 -57.79 5.81 41.33
CA THR A 3 -56.52 5.46 42.01
C THR A 3 -55.64 4.56 41.10
N ILE A 4 -54.40 4.97 40.84
CA ILE A 4 -53.14 4.21 41.01
C ILE A 4 -52.92 2.81 40.35
N SER A 5 -51.80 2.73 39.62
CA SER A 5 -50.92 1.57 39.32
C SER A 5 -51.33 0.51 38.29
N GLY A 6 -50.33 0.08 37.52
CA GLY A 6 -50.41 -0.93 36.45
C GLY A 6 -49.07 -1.12 35.75
N SER A 7 -47.98 -1.33 36.50
CA SER A 7 -46.62 -1.37 35.95
C SER A 7 -46.35 -2.56 35.03
N ARG A 8 -45.71 -2.31 33.86
CA ARG A 8 -45.08 -3.38 33.06
C ARG A 8 -43.98 -2.89 32.10
N THR A 9 -42.74 -3.03 32.58
CA THR A 9 -41.55 -3.44 31.81
C THR A 9 -41.20 -2.68 30.52
N THR A 10 -40.28 -1.72 30.62
CA THR A 10 -39.49 -1.15 29.52
C THR A 10 -38.47 -2.17 28.96
N SER A 11 -38.98 -3.20 28.28
CA SER A 11 -38.12 -4.22 27.65
C SER A 11 -37.31 -3.62 26.49
N GLN A 12 -36.01 -3.41 26.73
CA GLN A 12 -35.09 -2.85 25.74
C GLN A 12 -35.09 -3.71 24.47
N ARG A 13 -35.62 -3.18 23.36
CA ARG A 13 -35.61 -3.82 22.03
C ARG A 13 -34.21 -3.79 21.41
N LYS A 14 -33.24 -4.45 22.07
CA LYS A 14 -31.84 -4.60 21.64
C LYS A 14 -31.82 -5.25 20.25
N LYS A 15 -31.69 -4.42 19.20
CA LYS A 15 -31.38 -4.89 17.85
C LYS A 15 -30.07 -5.69 17.92
N LYS A 16 -30.17 -7.03 17.97
CA LYS A 16 -29.03 -7.92 17.67
C LYS A 16 -28.59 -7.58 16.25
N ARG A 17 -27.55 -6.73 16.12
CA ARG A 17 -26.79 -6.58 14.88
C ARG A 17 -26.20 -7.97 14.60
N SER A 18 -26.90 -8.73 13.74
CA SER A 18 -26.42 -10.04 13.32
C SER A 18 -25.04 -9.84 12.71
N LYS A 19 -24.02 -10.42 13.35
CA LYS A 19 -22.69 -10.56 12.78
C LYS A 19 -22.79 -11.56 11.64
N LYS A 20 -23.37 -11.14 10.50
CA LYS A 20 -23.22 -11.85 9.23
C LYS A 20 -21.71 -11.93 8.98
N SER A 21 -21.15 -13.12 9.13
CA SER A 21 -19.81 -13.39 8.63
C SER A 21 -19.81 -13.05 7.15
N PHE A 22 -18.96 -12.10 6.74
CA PHE A 22 -18.73 -11.83 5.33
C PHE A 22 -17.86 -12.96 4.76
N VAL A 23 -18.47 -14.14 4.63
CA VAL A 23 -17.91 -15.25 3.86
C VAL A 23 -17.81 -14.77 2.42
N LEU A 24 -16.60 -14.41 2.01
CA LEU A 24 -16.31 -14.01 0.64
C LEU A 24 -16.51 -15.22 -0.27
N ASP A 25 -17.65 -15.28 -0.94
CA ASP A 25 -17.94 -16.24 -2.00
C ASP A 25 -16.75 -16.33 -2.97
N ALA A 26 -16.32 -17.56 -3.28
CA ALA A 26 -15.24 -17.82 -4.22
C ALA A 26 -15.55 -17.28 -5.63
N SER A 27 -16.82 -17.27 -6.05
CA SER A 27 -17.23 -16.66 -7.33
C SER A 27 -17.03 -15.15 -7.30
N LEU A 28 -17.44 -14.47 -6.21
CA LEU A 28 -17.27 -13.04 -6.01
C LEU A 28 -15.80 -12.65 -5.93
N LYS A 29 -14.97 -13.40 -5.17
CA LYS A 29 -13.52 -13.21 -5.10
C LYS A 29 -12.87 -13.32 -6.48
N ARG A 30 -13.16 -14.39 -7.23
CA ARG A 30 -12.63 -14.58 -8.60
C ARG A 30 -13.09 -13.47 -9.54
N ARG A 31 -14.37 -13.08 -9.49
CA ARG A 31 -14.95 -11.99 -10.31
C ARG A 31 -14.30 -10.63 -10.02
N PHE A 32 -13.96 -10.34 -8.76
CA PHE A 32 -13.18 -9.16 -8.39
C PHE A 32 -11.77 -9.22 -8.96
N GLN A 33 -11.04 -10.33 -8.75
CA GLN A 33 -9.68 -10.51 -9.27
C GLN A 33 -9.61 -10.37 -10.79
N THR A 34 -10.50 -11.01 -11.55
CA THR A 34 -10.56 -10.89 -13.02
C THR A 34 -10.84 -9.46 -13.47
N ARG A 35 -11.73 -8.72 -12.80
CA ARG A 35 -11.99 -7.31 -13.13
C ARG A 35 -10.81 -6.41 -12.82
N LEU A 36 -10.16 -6.59 -11.68
CA LEU A 36 -8.99 -5.81 -11.26
C LEU A 36 -7.80 -6.03 -12.22
N LEU A 37 -7.49 -7.30 -12.55
CA LEU A 37 -6.41 -7.64 -13.46
C LEU A 37 -6.69 -7.16 -14.90
N LYS A 38 -7.94 -7.28 -15.40
CA LYS A 38 -8.31 -6.74 -16.72
C LYS A 38 -8.23 -5.21 -16.78
N TRP A 39 -8.55 -4.51 -15.69
CA TRP A 39 -8.34 -3.07 -15.60
C TRP A 39 -6.85 -2.72 -15.55
N TYR A 40 -6.07 -3.41 -14.72
CA TYR A 40 -4.62 -3.19 -14.58
C TYR A 40 -3.87 -3.40 -15.90
N GLY A 41 -4.22 -4.44 -16.68
CA GLY A 41 -3.63 -4.68 -18.01
C GLY A 41 -3.97 -3.61 -19.07
N LYS A 42 -4.90 -2.69 -18.81
CA LYS A 42 -5.24 -1.56 -19.70
C LYS A 42 -4.85 -0.18 -19.13
N HIS A 43 -4.81 -0.05 -17.80
CA HIS A 43 -4.67 1.24 -17.11
C HIS A 43 -3.54 1.27 -16.06
N GLY A 44 -2.75 0.20 -15.97
CA GLY A 44 -1.56 0.16 -15.12
C GLY A 44 -0.51 1.17 -15.60
N ARG A 45 -0.08 2.06 -14.70
CA ARG A 45 1.05 2.98 -14.98
C ARG A 45 2.31 2.19 -15.31
N ASP A 46 2.98 2.63 -16.38
CA ASP A 46 4.31 2.18 -16.74
C ASP A 46 5.33 2.75 -15.73
N LEU A 47 6.10 1.88 -15.08
CA LEU A 47 7.08 2.23 -14.04
C LEU A 47 8.28 1.27 -14.15
N PRO A 48 9.52 1.73 -13.98
CA PRO A 48 10.70 0.93 -14.34
C PRO A 48 10.82 -0.34 -13.47
N TRP A 49 10.55 -0.25 -12.16
CA TRP A 49 10.50 -1.39 -11.24
C TRP A 49 9.38 -2.42 -11.52
N ARG A 50 8.50 -2.17 -12.51
CA ARG A 50 7.51 -3.16 -13.00
C ARG A 50 7.96 -3.92 -14.25
N LYS A 51 9.12 -3.57 -14.83
CA LYS A 51 9.70 -4.19 -16.02
C LYS A 51 10.79 -5.22 -15.70
N THR A 52 11.08 -5.42 -14.42
CA THR A 52 12.11 -6.32 -13.91
C THR A 52 11.51 -7.38 -12.98
N SER A 53 12.17 -8.54 -12.90
CA SER A 53 11.92 -9.59 -11.91
C SER A 53 13.05 -9.72 -10.89
N ASP A 54 14.01 -8.79 -10.91
CA ASP A 54 15.17 -8.78 -10.02
C ASP A 54 14.75 -8.38 -8.58
N PRO A 55 15.04 -9.22 -7.56
CA PRO A 55 14.65 -8.93 -6.17
C PRO A 55 15.30 -7.67 -5.56
N TYR A 56 16.54 -7.34 -5.95
CA TYR A 56 17.24 -6.15 -5.50
C TYR A 56 16.58 -4.90 -6.09
N HIS A 57 16.35 -4.90 -7.41
CA HIS A 57 15.71 -3.78 -8.13
C HIS A 57 14.28 -3.53 -7.64
N ILE A 58 13.55 -4.59 -7.27
CA ILE A 58 12.23 -4.47 -6.65
C ILE A 58 12.35 -3.90 -5.23
N LEU A 59 13.23 -4.45 -4.38
CA LEU A 59 13.41 -4.00 -2.99
C LEU A 59 13.79 -2.52 -2.91
N VAL A 60 14.75 -2.07 -3.73
CA VAL A 60 15.16 -0.65 -3.81
C VAL A 60 13.95 0.24 -4.11
N SER A 61 13.12 -0.14 -5.08
CA SER A 61 11.92 0.65 -5.44
C SER A 61 10.92 0.75 -4.28
N GLU A 62 10.61 -0.38 -3.62
CA GLU A 62 9.63 -0.42 -2.53
C GLU A 62 10.12 0.39 -1.31
N VAL A 63 11.42 0.35 -1.00
CA VAL A 63 12.01 1.15 0.09
C VAL A 63 11.96 2.66 -0.24
N MET A 64 12.26 3.07 -1.48
CA MET A 64 12.12 4.48 -1.88
C MET A 64 10.67 4.98 -1.80
N LEU A 65 9.70 4.13 -2.17
CA LEU A 65 8.27 4.45 -2.23
C LEU A 65 7.58 4.57 -0.86
N GLN A 66 8.18 4.06 0.22
CA GLN A 66 7.59 4.14 1.57
C GLN A 66 7.35 5.58 2.06
N GLN A 67 8.18 6.54 1.65
CA GLN A 67 8.08 7.94 2.07
C GLN A 67 8.10 8.96 0.91
N THR A 68 8.29 8.50 -0.33
CA THR A 68 8.50 9.37 -1.49
C THR A 68 7.45 9.15 -2.59
N GLN A 69 6.99 10.22 -3.21
CA GLN A 69 6.06 10.14 -4.35
C GLN A 69 6.75 9.59 -5.60
N VAL A 70 6.03 8.75 -6.35
CA VAL A 70 6.51 8.04 -7.55
C VAL A 70 7.32 8.93 -8.50
N ASP A 71 6.84 10.13 -8.78
CA ASP A 71 7.42 11.02 -9.79
C ASP A 71 8.79 11.58 -9.35
N ARG A 72 9.06 11.63 -8.03
CA ARG A 72 10.39 11.88 -7.46
C ARG A 72 11.26 10.62 -7.38
N VAL A 73 10.64 9.44 -7.22
CA VAL A 73 11.35 8.15 -7.15
C VAL A 73 11.93 7.75 -8.51
N ILE A 74 11.20 7.93 -9.62
CA ILE A 74 11.65 7.50 -10.97
C ILE A 74 13.10 7.94 -11.31
N PRO A 75 13.47 9.23 -11.28
CA PRO A 75 14.85 9.63 -11.62
C PRO A 75 15.88 9.12 -10.60
N LYS A 76 15.51 9.06 -9.31
CA LYS A 76 16.40 8.66 -8.22
C LYS A 76 16.64 7.16 -8.15
N TYR A 77 15.67 6.38 -8.61
CA TYR A 77 15.75 4.93 -8.80
C TYR A 77 16.79 4.59 -9.88
N HIS A 78 16.79 5.33 -11.00
CA HIS A 78 17.84 5.21 -12.02
C HIS A 78 19.20 5.65 -11.47
N GLU A 79 19.33 6.86 -10.90
CA GLU A 79 20.59 7.35 -10.29
C GLU A 79 21.21 6.36 -9.28
N PHE A 80 20.36 5.69 -8.49
CA PHE A 80 20.80 4.73 -7.49
C PHE A 80 21.23 3.39 -8.10
N LEU A 81 20.47 2.84 -9.05
CA LEU A 81 20.80 1.55 -9.69
C LEU A 81 21.95 1.66 -10.72
N ASP A 82 22.12 2.82 -11.36
CA ASP A 82 23.26 3.11 -12.23
C ASP A 82 24.58 3.20 -11.43
N ARG A 83 24.51 3.38 -10.10
CA ARG A 83 25.66 3.48 -9.19
C ARG A 83 25.84 2.27 -8.27
N TYR A 84 24.75 1.59 -7.94
CA TYR A 84 24.70 0.38 -7.11
C TYR A 84 23.74 -0.61 -7.80
N PRO A 85 24.20 -1.40 -8.78
CA PRO A 85 23.34 -2.28 -9.57
C PRO A 85 22.94 -3.57 -8.86
N SER A 86 23.63 -3.94 -7.76
CA SER A 86 23.40 -5.18 -7.00
C SER A 86 23.51 -4.97 -5.47
N PHE A 87 23.21 -6.02 -4.69
CA PHE A 87 23.40 -6.02 -3.24
C PHE A 87 24.87 -5.89 -2.83
N GLU A 88 25.77 -6.51 -3.58
CA GLU A 88 27.21 -6.56 -3.34
C GLU A 88 27.83 -5.16 -3.53
N GLU A 89 27.56 -4.52 -4.67
CA GLU A 89 28.04 -3.16 -4.93
C GLU A 89 27.45 -2.11 -3.97
N LEU A 90 26.25 -2.35 -3.42
CA LEU A 90 25.69 -1.53 -2.35
C LEU A 90 26.33 -1.81 -0.97
N ALA A 91 26.76 -3.04 -0.70
CA ALA A 91 27.35 -3.44 0.57
C ALA A 91 28.81 -2.96 0.71
N ASP A 92 29.58 -3.00 -0.39
CA ASP A 92 30.96 -2.50 -0.44
C ASP A 92 31.03 -0.96 -0.50
N ALA A 93 29.92 -0.29 -0.81
CA ALA A 93 29.86 1.16 -0.94
C ALA A 93 30.02 1.91 0.40
N PRO A 94 30.84 2.98 0.47
CA PRO A 94 30.91 3.83 1.65
C PRO A 94 29.55 4.40 2.04
N VAL A 95 29.14 4.22 3.30
CA VAL A 95 27.84 4.69 3.83
C VAL A 95 27.62 6.20 3.62
N SER A 96 28.69 7.00 3.57
CA SER A 96 28.63 8.42 3.21
C SER A 96 28.08 8.67 1.82
N ASP A 97 28.41 7.80 0.87
CA ASP A 97 28.16 7.97 -0.55
C ASP A 97 26.82 7.36 -0.93
N VAL A 98 26.46 6.24 -0.33
CA VAL A 98 25.08 5.75 -0.33
C VAL A 98 24.12 6.82 0.21
N LYS A 99 24.47 7.51 1.31
CA LYS A 99 23.66 8.63 1.84
C LYS A 99 23.57 9.83 0.90
N LYS A 100 24.66 10.21 0.21
CA LYS A 100 24.63 11.27 -0.83
C LYS A 100 23.70 10.89 -1.97
N THR A 101 23.82 9.67 -2.50
CA THR A 101 23.00 9.14 -3.61
C THR A 101 21.54 8.89 -3.19
N TRP A 102 21.26 8.65 -1.91
CA TRP A 102 19.88 8.54 -1.41
C TRP A 102 19.21 9.91 -1.18
N TYR A 103 19.97 10.96 -0.85
CA TYR A 103 19.43 12.30 -0.63
C TYR A 103 19.11 13.02 -1.96
N PRO A 104 18.01 13.79 -2.08
CA PRO A 104 16.96 14.07 -1.11
C PRO A 104 15.68 13.22 -1.31
N LEU A 105 15.75 11.90 -1.15
CA LEU A 105 14.54 11.10 -0.93
C LEU A 105 13.94 11.42 0.44
N GLY A 106 12.77 12.05 0.43
CA GLY A 106 12.09 12.50 1.64
C GLY A 106 11.26 13.76 1.41
N TYR A 107 10.96 14.43 2.53
CA TYR A 107 10.05 15.56 2.70
C TYR A 107 9.56 16.27 1.42
N ASN A 108 8.24 16.20 1.22
CA ASN A 108 7.53 17.20 0.45
C ASN A 108 7.59 18.54 1.20
N ILE A 109 8.65 19.32 0.96
CA ILE A 109 8.58 20.77 1.10
C ILE A 109 7.46 21.22 0.16
N ARG A 110 6.31 21.55 0.74
CA ARG A 110 5.26 22.32 0.10
C ARG A 110 5.44 23.77 0.57
N PRO A 111 5.45 24.76 -0.33
CA PRO A 111 5.12 26.13 0.07
C PRO A 111 3.65 26.21 0.51
#